data_AF-A0A6P6DR43-F1
#
_entry.id   AF-A0A6P6DR43-F1
#
_cell.length_a   1.000
_cell.length_b   1.000
_cell.length_c   1.000
_cell.angle_alpha   90.00
_cell.angle_beta   90.00
_cell.angle_gamma   90.00
#
_symmetry.space_group_name_H-M   'P 1'
#
loop_
_entity.id
_entity.type
_entity.pdbx_description
1 polymer ?
#
loop_
_entity_poly.entity_id
_entity_poly.type
_entity_poly.pdbx_seq_one_letter_code
_entity_poly.pdbx_strand_id
1 'polypeptide(L)'
;MLHVTRGAWGSRVRIWAQLSALLGAPRELSSLAEKMGVYRKMWNPTEPRDWARQYRERFIPFSKEQLLRLLIQALYDPINPDRETLDQPSLTDPQRLSNEQEVLRALEPLLAQANFSPLSEDTLAYALVVHHPQDEVQVTINLDQYIYMQFWALGQRVGQMPRMSSVGAKRGFFTKQPPAERRYFKRVVLAARTKRGHLVLKSFKDTPLEGLELLLPELKVRTPTLQRAALNLTLVVSGLVFFVNVGMVVLSDLKVATSLLLLLFAIFMGLRASKMFGQRRSVQALELAHMLYFRSTSNNSELLSALALRAQDEHAKEALLAHSFLARRPGGAHFSPEETSQWLQLEVESWLLAQSGCDVAFNGSRALAHLQALTPSTGLYPPPGFPKLYPLAPGTAEFPQAPPSGSDP
;
A
#
# COMPACT_ATOMS: atom_id res chain seq x y z
N MET A 1 17.09 7.94 47.27
CA MET A 1 16.46 6.60 47.22
C MET A 1 15.00 6.78 46.80
N LEU A 2 14.70 6.60 45.52
CA LEU A 2 13.33 6.62 45.00
C LEU A 2 12.99 5.21 44.54
N HIS A 3 12.08 4.57 45.27
CA HIS A 3 11.55 3.24 44.95
C HIS A 3 10.64 3.33 43.72
N VAL A 4 11.08 2.79 42.59
CA VAL A 4 10.24 2.54 41.42
C VAL A 4 9.55 1.18 41.60
N THR A 5 8.23 1.19 41.60
CA THR A 5 7.35 0.05 41.84
C THR A 5 7.37 -0.93 40.66
N ARG A 6 7.79 -2.17 40.94
CA ARG A 6 8.03 -3.27 39.98
C ARG A 6 6.76 -4.06 39.58
N GLY A 7 5.56 -3.50 39.73
CA GLY A 7 4.30 -4.24 39.68
C GLY A 7 3.56 -4.29 38.34
N ALA A 8 3.86 -3.42 37.39
CA ALA A 8 3.00 -3.23 36.20
C ALA A 8 3.34 -4.12 34.98
N TRP A 9 4.49 -4.81 34.98
CA TRP A 9 4.96 -5.55 33.81
C TRP A 9 4.41 -6.99 33.71
N GLY A 10 4.10 -7.65 34.84
CA GLY A 10 3.67 -9.05 34.85
C GLY A 10 2.25 -9.31 34.35
N SER A 11 1.34 -8.35 34.51
CA SER A 11 -0.07 -8.48 34.09
C SER A 11 -0.26 -8.30 32.58
N ARG A 12 0.59 -7.46 31.95
CA ARG A 12 0.55 -7.21 30.50
C ARG A 12 0.94 -8.46 29.70
N VAL A 13 1.95 -9.21 30.12
CA VAL A 13 2.43 -10.41 29.39
C VAL A 13 1.34 -11.48 29.22
N ARG A 14 0.41 -11.61 30.17
CA ARG A 14 -0.64 -12.65 30.12
C ARG A 14 -1.78 -12.34 29.14
N ILE A 15 -2.16 -11.07 29.02
CA ILE A 15 -3.17 -10.61 28.04
C ILE A 15 -2.58 -10.69 26.61
N TRP A 16 -1.28 -10.43 26.47
CA TRP A 16 -0.56 -10.50 25.20
C TRP A 16 -0.30 -11.94 24.69
N ALA A 17 -0.15 -12.92 25.59
CA ALA A 17 -0.04 -14.33 25.22
C ALA A 17 -1.35 -14.89 24.62
N GLN A 18 -2.52 -14.44 25.10
CA GLN A 18 -3.82 -14.87 24.57
C GLN A 18 -4.15 -14.22 23.21
N LEU A 19 -3.69 -12.99 22.96
CA LEU A 19 -3.82 -12.32 21.65
C LEU A 19 -2.91 -12.95 20.57
N SER A 20 -1.77 -13.52 20.97
CA SER A 20 -0.81 -14.17 20.07
C SER A 20 -1.36 -15.43 19.37
N ALA A 21 -2.39 -16.07 19.93
CA ALA A 21 -3.01 -17.26 19.34
C ALA A 21 -4.07 -16.95 18.27
N LEU A 22 -4.53 -15.69 18.18
CA LEU A 22 -5.57 -15.21 17.26
C LEU A 22 -5.02 -14.38 16.09
N LEU A 23 -3.77 -13.92 16.19
CA LEU A 23 -3.11 -13.01 15.26
C LEU A 23 -1.96 -13.76 14.59
N GLY A 24 -2.11 -14.07 13.30
CA GLY A 24 -1.23 -14.96 12.55
C GLY A 24 0.26 -14.61 12.66
N ALA A 25 1.09 -15.64 12.76
CA ALA A 25 2.55 -15.51 12.80
C ALA A 25 3.11 -14.75 11.57
N PRO A 26 4.29 -14.11 11.68
CA PRO A 26 5.01 -13.59 10.52
C PRO A 26 5.12 -14.68 9.45
N ARG A 27 4.75 -14.36 8.21
CA ARG A 27 4.74 -15.33 7.11
C ARG A 27 6.12 -15.86 6.81
N GLU A 28 6.24 -17.17 6.70
CA GLU A 28 7.46 -17.78 6.18
C GLU A 28 7.49 -17.68 4.65
N LEU A 29 8.52 -17.02 4.12
CA LEU A 29 8.71 -16.83 2.69
C LEU A 29 8.91 -18.15 1.92
N SER A 30 9.33 -19.21 2.61
CA SER A 30 9.48 -20.58 2.10
C SER A 30 8.15 -21.18 1.65
N SER A 31 7.12 -21.09 2.51
CA SER A 31 5.76 -21.56 2.21
C SER A 31 5.18 -20.83 0.98
N LEU A 32 5.39 -19.50 0.90
CA LEU A 32 4.92 -18.71 -0.22
C LEU A 32 5.65 -19.11 -1.52
N ALA A 33 6.96 -19.35 -1.46
CA ALA A 33 7.75 -19.80 -2.60
C ALA A 33 7.26 -21.15 -3.15
N GLU A 34 6.89 -22.07 -2.26
CA GLU A 34 6.33 -23.37 -2.62
C GLU A 34 4.99 -23.21 -3.35
N LYS A 35 4.08 -22.38 -2.81
CA LYS A 35 2.80 -22.08 -3.45
C LYS A 35 2.97 -21.37 -4.80
N MET A 36 3.87 -20.41 -4.91
CA MET A 36 4.22 -19.79 -6.19
C MET A 36 4.74 -20.83 -7.19
N GLY A 37 5.50 -21.83 -6.73
CA GLY A 37 5.95 -22.96 -7.53
C GLY A 37 4.80 -23.82 -8.06
N VAL A 38 3.75 -24.03 -7.27
CA VAL A 38 2.53 -24.74 -7.67
C VAL A 38 1.79 -23.96 -8.75
N TYR A 39 1.53 -22.67 -8.56
CA TYR A 39 0.86 -21.83 -9.56
C TYR A 39 1.64 -21.73 -10.88
N ARG A 40 2.99 -21.69 -10.83
CA ARG A 40 3.84 -21.69 -12.04
C ARG A 40 3.72 -22.97 -12.88
N LYS A 41 3.37 -24.09 -12.25
CA LYS A 41 3.20 -25.39 -12.94
C LYS A 41 1.81 -25.57 -13.53
N MET A 42 0.83 -24.74 -13.14
CA MET A 42 -0.53 -24.81 -13.66
C MET A 42 -0.60 -24.20 -15.06
N TRP A 43 -1.16 -24.98 -16.00
CA TRP A 43 -1.41 -24.49 -17.36
C TRP A 43 -2.49 -23.41 -17.41
N ASN A 44 -3.46 -23.45 -16.49
CA ASN A 44 -4.47 -22.41 -16.31
C ASN A 44 -4.70 -22.17 -14.80
N PRO A 45 -4.04 -21.16 -14.19
CA PRO A 45 -4.12 -20.94 -12.74
C PRO A 45 -5.53 -20.51 -12.32
N THR A 46 -6.17 -21.32 -11.49
CA THR A 46 -7.51 -21.04 -10.95
C THR A 46 -7.46 -20.07 -9.77
N GLU A 47 -8.45 -19.18 -9.67
CA GLU A 47 -8.58 -18.23 -8.56
C GLU A 47 -8.79 -18.96 -7.20
N PRO A 48 -8.29 -18.42 -6.08
CA PRO A 48 -8.58 -18.94 -4.74
C PRO A 48 -10.08 -18.91 -4.40
N ARG A 49 -10.56 -19.91 -3.64
CA ARG A 49 -11.97 -20.01 -3.23
C ARG A 49 -12.37 -18.85 -2.30
N ASP A 50 -13.60 -18.34 -2.46
CA ASP A 50 -14.27 -17.33 -1.62
C ASP A 50 -13.60 -15.95 -1.49
N TRP A 51 -12.63 -15.65 -2.34
CA TRP A 51 -11.85 -14.41 -2.27
C TRP A 51 -12.71 -13.13 -2.36
N ALA A 52 -13.75 -13.13 -3.20
CA ALA A 52 -14.68 -12.00 -3.35
C ALA A 52 -15.48 -11.69 -2.07
N ARG A 53 -15.70 -12.69 -1.19
CA ARG A 53 -16.32 -12.50 0.12
C ARG A 53 -15.29 -12.12 1.19
N GLN A 54 -14.07 -12.61 1.07
CA GLN A 54 -12.99 -12.41 2.05
C GLN A 54 -12.44 -10.98 2.05
N TYR A 55 -12.33 -10.34 0.89
CA TYR A 55 -11.81 -8.96 0.75
C TYR A 55 -12.90 -7.89 0.62
N ARG A 56 -14.13 -8.23 1.02
CA ARG A 56 -15.26 -7.30 1.11
C ARG A 56 -15.00 -6.30 2.25
N GLU A 57 -15.41 -5.04 2.06
CA GLU A 57 -15.16 -3.93 3.00
C GLU A 57 -15.69 -4.24 4.41
N ARG A 58 -14.84 -4.19 5.45
CA ARG A 58 -15.17 -4.45 6.86
C ARG A 58 -14.29 -3.55 7.77
N PHE A 59 -14.86 -2.79 8.71
CA PHE A 59 -14.25 -1.69 9.54
C PHE A 59 -13.74 -1.95 11.01
N ILE A 60 -13.40 -0.88 11.79
CA ILE A 60 -13.15 -0.72 13.29
C ILE A 60 -11.90 -1.40 13.97
N PRO A 61 -11.28 -0.96 15.15
CA PRO A 61 -11.37 0.25 16.07
C PRO A 61 -10.05 0.96 16.48
N PHE A 62 -10.16 2.23 16.99
CA PHE A 62 -9.27 3.05 17.88
C PHE A 62 -9.42 4.59 17.70
N SER A 63 -8.91 5.38 18.65
CA SER A 63 -8.92 6.87 18.70
C SER A 63 -7.61 7.51 18.20
N LYS A 64 -7.75 8.58 17.40
CA LYS A 64 -6.69 9.24 16.61
C LYS A 64 -5.47 9.70 17.41
N GLU A 65 -5.65 10.47 18.49
CA GLU A 65 -4.51 11.10 19.17
C GLU A 65 -3.64 10.14 19.99
N GLN A 66 -4.22 9.06 20.53
CA GLN A 66 -3.49 8.06 21.31
C GLN A 66 -2.70 7.11 20.43
N LEU A 67 -3.29 6.65 19.32
CA LEU A 67 -2.59 5.79 18.37
C LEU A 67 -1.52 6.51 17.58
N LEU A 68 -1.75 7.75 17.14
CA LEU A 68 -0.73 8.51 16.42
C LEU A 68 0.50 8.77 17.30
N ARG A 69 0.32 9.21 18.55
CA ARG A 69 1.46 9.43 19.46
C ARG A 69 2.16 8.13 19.82
N LEU A 70 1.44 7.07 20.18
CA LEU A 70 2.08 5.82 20.59
C LEU A 70 2.75 5.10 19.41
N LEU A 71 2.06 4.99 18.27
CA LEU A 71 2.55 4.21 17.14
C LEU A 71 3.64 4.97 16.37
N ILE A 72 3.47 6.27 16.13
CA ILE A 72 4.50 7.07 15.43
C ILE A 72 5.65 7.43 16.38
N GLN A 73 5.40 8.09 17.51
CA GLN A 73 6.52 8.60 18.34
C GLN A 73 7.22 7.52 19.17
N ALA A 74 6.51 6.51 19.68
CA ALA A 74 7.13 5.51 20.56
C ALA A 74 7.66 4.28 19.82
N LEU A 75 6.99 3.83 18.75
CA LEU A 75 7.33 2.57 18.08
C LEU A 75 8.00 2.76 16.72
N TYR A 76 7.50 3.66 15.87
CA TYR A 76 7.99 3.82 14.50
C TYR A 76 9.18 4.80 14.38
N ASP A 77 9.19 5.92 15.10
CA ASP A 77 10.23 6.95 14.99
C ASP A 77 11.68 6.41 15.16
N PRO A 78 11.97 5.48 16.10
CA PRO A 78 13.31 4.90 16.23
C PRO A 78 13.77 4.07 15.03
N ILE A 79 12.83 3.54 14.23
CA ILE A 79 13.10 2.69 13.07
C ILE A 79 12.83 3.38 11.74
N ASN A 80 12.25 4.58 11.75
CA ASN A 80 11.84 5.34 10.57
C ASN A 80 13.07 5.66 9.68
N PRO A 81 13.07 5.21 8.42
CA PRO A 81 14.18 5.49 7.51
C PRO A 81 14.28 6.96 7.09
N ASP A 82 13.17 7.70 7.12
CA ASP A 82 13.08 9.09 6.65
C ASP A 82 13.22 10.08 7.83
N ARG A 83 13.85 9.66 8.93
CA ARG A 83 13.96 10.50 10.13
C ARG A 83 14.98 11.63 9.91
N GLU A 84 14.54 12.87 10.16
CA GLU A 84 15.39 14.07 10.10
C GLU A 84 16.00 14.45 11.46
N THR A 85 15.59 13.81 12.56
CA THR A 85 16.12 14.08 13.91
C THR A 85 17.41 13.31 14.15
N LEU A 86 18.49 14.05 14.40
CA LEU A 86 19.76 13.53 14.91
C LEU A 86 19.57 13.14 16.40
N ASP A 87 20.37 12.19 16.90
CA ASP A 87 20.54 11.84 18.33
C ASP A 87 19.75 10.65 18.92
N GLN A 88 19.84 9.47 18.30
CA GLN A 88 19.69 8.20 19.02
C GLN A 88 20.78 7.19 18.62
N PRO A 89 21.23 6.31 19.55
CA PRO A 89 22.21 5.28 19.21
C PRO A 89 21.66 4.36 18.13
N SER A 90 22.50 4.02 17.14
CA SER A 90 22.15 3.11 16.05
C SER A 90 21.72 1.76 16.62
N LEU A 91 20.44 1.40 16.41
CA LEU A 91 19.91 0.09 16.81
C LEU A 91 20.66 -1.02 16.08
N THR A 92 21.04 -2.08 16.79
CA THR A 92 21.55 -3.31 16.18
C THR A 92 20.46 -3.96 15.32
N ASP A 93 20.83 -4.59 14.21
CA ASP A 93 19.89 -5.26 13.29
C ASP A 93 18.85 -6.20 13.95
N PRO A 94 19.19 -7.09 14.90
CA PRO A 94 18.18 -7.93 15.56
C PRO A 94 17.20 -7.13 16.41
N GLN A 95 17.67 -6.07 17.09
CA GLN A 95 16.80 -5.18 17.86
C GLN A 95 15.84 -4.43 16.93
N ARG A 96 16.36 -3.95 15.80
CA ARG A 96 15.57 -3.26 14.78
C ARG A 96 14.49 -4.17 14.20
N LEU A 97 14.82 -5.43 13.90
CA LEU A 97 13.87 -6.42 13.39
C LEU A 97 12.76 -6.70 14.41
N SER A 98 13.11 -6.84 15.70
CA SER A 98 12.12 -7.02 16.77
C SER A 98 11.17 -5.83 16.88
N ASN A 99 11.71 -4.61 16.84
CA ASN A 99 10.90 -3.38 16.90
C ASN A 99 10.00 -3.23 15.67
N GLU A 100 10.49 -3.54 14.47
CA GLU A 100 9.69 -3.57 13.25
C GLU A 100 8.51 -4.53 13.38
N GLN A 101 8.74 -5.72 13.92
CA GLN A 101 7.69 -6.71 14.11
C GLN A 101 6.69 -6.31 15.19
N GLU A 102 7.09 -5.52 16.18
CA GLU A 102 6.18 -4.89 17.14
C GLU A 102 5.33 -3.81 16.48
N VAL A 103 5.92 -2.97 15.61
CA VAL A 103 5.18 -1.99 14.80
C VAL A 103 4.16 -2.66 13.89
N LEU A 104 4.52 -3.74 13.20
CA LEU A 104 3.58 -4.47 12.33
C LEU A 104 2.42 -5.05 13.13
N ARG A 105 2.68 -5.62 14.31
CA ARG A 105 1.63 -6.11 15.21
C ARG A 105 0.73 -4.99 15.73
N ALA A 106 1.28 -3.81 16.02
CA ALA A 106 0.50 -2.64 16.42
C ALA A 106 -0.29 -2.03 15.24
N LEU A 107 0.19 -2.21 14.01
CA LEU A 107 -0.43 -1.71 12.79
C LEU A 107 -1.63 -2.55 12.35
N GLU A 108 -1.61 -3.86 12.58
CA GLU A 108 -2.72 -4.78 12.25
C GLU A 108 -4.11 -4.32 12.71
N PRO A 109 -4.35 -3.96 13.98
CA PRO A 109 -5.67 -3.49 14.41
C PRO A 109 -6.06 -2.16 13.75
N LEU A 110 -5.10 -1.29 13.47
CA LEU A 110 -5.35 -0.02 12.78
C LEU A 110 -5.65 -0.23 11.28
N LEU A 111 -5.02 -1.20 10.63
CA LEU A 111 -5.34 -1.62 9.27
C LEU A 111 -6.71 -2.26 9.19
N ALA A 112 -7.04 -3.16 10.14
CA ALA A 112 -8.38 -3.73 10.27
C ALA A 112 -9.43 -2.62 10.44
N GLN A 113 -9.13 -1.61 11.26
CA GLN A 113 -9.99 -0.44 11.43
C GLN A 113 -10.18 0.37 10.16
N ALA A 114 -9.14 0.51 9.36
CA ALA A 114 -9.15 1.22 8.10
C ALA A 114 -9.70 0.40 6.91
N ASN A 115 -10.26 -0.80 7.17
CA ASN A 115 -10.82 -1.77 6.22
C ASN A 115 -9.82 -2.50 5.34
N PHE A 116 -8.57 -2.54 5.76
CA PHE A 116 -7.56 -3.31 5.07
C PHE A 116 -7.61 -4.76 5.55
N SER A 117 -7.85 -5.67 4.60
CA SER A 117 -7.84 -7.11 4.86
C SER A 117 -6.50 -7.70 4.44
N PRO A 118 -5.84 -8.52 5.28
CA PRO A 118 -4.59 -9.15 4.92
C PRO A 118 -4.79 -10.11 3.74
N LEU A 119 -3.94 -10.03 2.72
CA LEU A 119 -4.04 -10.91 1.55
C LEU A 119 -3.59 -12.33 1.91
N SER A 120 -4.48 -13.32 1.87
CA SER A 120 -4.10 -14.74 2.03
C SER A 120 -2.92 -15.14 1.14
N GLU A 121 -2.21 -16.16 1.59
CA GLU A 121 -1.01 -16.64 0.90
C GLU A 121 -1.31 -17.13 -0.52
N ASP A 122 -2.46 -17.76 -0.73
CA ASP A 122 -2.89 -18.26 -2.04
C ASP A 122 -3.19 -17.09 -3.00
N THR A 123 -3.90 -16.06 -2.51
CA THR A 123 -4.17 -14.85 -3.29
C THR A 123 -2.89 -14.12 -3.62
N LEU A 124 -1.95 -14.03 -2.68
CA LEU A 124 -0.67 -13.39 -2.93
C LEU A 124 0.18 -14.20 -3.92
N ALA A 125 0.25 -15.52 -3.78
CA ALA A 125 0.98 -16.39 -4.71
C ALA A 125 0.44 -16.28 -6.13
N TYR A 126 -0.89 -16.26 -6.30
CA TYR A 126 -1.53 -16.00 -7.58
C TYR A 126 -1.15 -14.62 -8.15
N ALA A 127 -1.32 -13.57 -7.34
CA ALA A 127 -1.08 -12.18 -7.74
C ALA A 127 0.39 -11.83 -8.06
N LEU A 128 1.35 -12.59 -7.51
CA LEU A 128 2.79 -12.42 -7.77
C LEU A 128 3.31 -13.31 -8.91
N VAL A 129 2.48 -14.20 -9.47
CA VAL A 129 2.88 -15.14 -10.54
C VAL A 129 2.12 -14.87 -11.84
N VAL A 130 0.84 -14.55 -11.74
CA VAL A 130 -0.01 -14.35 -12.92
C VAL A 130 0.19 -12.94 -13.43
N HIS A 131 0.61 -12.83 -14.69
CA HIS A 131 0.77 -11.57 -15.40
C HIS A 131 -0.36 -11.40 -16.42
N HIS A 132 -0.88 -10.18 -16.55
CA HIS A 132 -1.89 -9.92 -17.57
C HIS A 132 -1.23 -9.76 -18.97
N PRO A 133 -1.80 -10.35 -20.05
CA PRO A 133 -1.20 -10.33 -21.39
C PRO A 133 -0.93 -8.94 -21.98
N GLN A 134 -1.71 -7.94 -21.54
CA GLN A 134 -1.59 -6.55 -22.00
C GLN A 134 -0.53 -5.73 -21.24
N ASP A 135 0.08 -6.27 -20.18
CA ASP A 135 1.09 -5.57 -19.40
C ASP A 135 2.46 -5.70 -20.08
N GLU A 136 3.04 -4.58 -20.50
CA GLU A 136 4.30 -4.56 -21.26
C GLU A 136 5.52 -4.82 -20.39
N VAL A 137 5.42 -4.45 -19.11
CA VAL A 137 6.50 -4.61 -18.14
C VAL A 137 6.20 -5.85 -17.31
N GLN A 138 6.91 -6.94 -17.62
CA GLN A 138 6.92 -8.13 -16.78
C GLN A 138 8.05 -8.00 -15.76
N VAL A 139 7.77 -8.26 -14.50
CA VAL A 139 8.80 -8.31 -13.47
C VAL A 139 8.94 -9.72 -12.93
N THR A 140 10.06 -10.00 -12.29
CA THR A 140 10.29 -11.25 -11.58
C THR A 140 10.85 -10.93 -10.23
N ILE A 141 10.22 -11.54 -9.23
CA ILE A 141 10.55 -11.34 -7.83
C ILE A 141 11.57 -12.38 -7.42
N ASN A 142 12.60 -11.94 -6.71
CA ASN A 142 13.48 -12.82 -5.99
C ASN A 142 13.14 -12.76 -4.49
N LEU A 143 12.42 -13.77 -3.99
CA LEU A 143 11.99 -13.84 -2.59
C LEU A 143 13.18 -13.87 -1.62
N ASP A 144 14.34 -14.38 -2.07
CA ASP A 144 15.56 -14.44 -1.26
C ASP A 144 16.12 -13.08 -0.86
N GLN A 145 15.65 -11.99 -1.48
CA GLN A 145 16.05 -10.63 -1.14
C GLN A 145 15.29 -10.07 0.06
N TYR A 146 14.18 -10.70 0.46
CA TYR A 146 13.30 -10.24 1.51
C TYR A 146 13.49 -11.05 2.79
N ILE A 147 13.29 -10.38 3.93
CA ILE A 147 13.17 -11.04 5.24
C ILE A 147 11.70 -11.37 5.49
N TYR A 148 10.82 -10.40 5.25
CA TYR A 148 9.37 -10.57 5.27
C TYR A 148 8.72 -9.58 4.30
N MET A 149 7.52 -9.93 3.86
CA MET A 149 6.63 -9.02 3.14
C MET A 149 5.17 -9.34 3.48
N GLN A 150 4.37 -8.30 3.68
CA GLN A 150 2.96 -8.39 4.01
C GLN A 150 2.17 -7.40 3.15
N PHE A 151 1.02 -7.87 2.68
CA PHE A 151 0.11 -7.08 1.86
C PHE A 151 -1.26 -7.07 2.51
N TRP A 152 -1.88 -5.90 2.50
CA TRP A 152 -3.28 -5.74 2.82
C TRP A 152 -3.99 -5.03 1.69
N ALA A 153 -5.21 -5.46 1.39
CA ALA A 153 -6.02 -4.86 0.34
C ALA A 153 -7.31 -4.29 0.93
N LEU A 154 -7.72 -3.17 0.34
CA LEU A 154 -8.99 -2.51 0.61
C LEU A 154 -9.82 -2.56 -0.66
N GLY A 155 -10.96 -3.25 -0.57
CA GLY A 155 -12.03 -3.23 -1.55
C GLY A 155 -11.62 -3.78 -2.91
N GLN A 156 -12.32 -4.83 -3.36
CA GLN A 156 -12.19 -5.33 -4.71
C GLN A 156 -13.23 -4.65 -5.62
N ARG A 157 -12.81 -4.26 -6.82
CA ARG A 157 -13.69 -3.76 -7.88
C ARG A 157 -13.36 -4.43 -9.20
N VAL A 158 -14.37 -4.47 -10.07
CA VAL A 158 -14.21 -4.83 -11.48
C VAL A 158 -14.45 -3.54 -12.25
N GLY A 159 -13.55 -3.21 -13.18
CA GLY A 159 -13.72 -2.03 -14.00
C GLY A 159 -12.72 -1.96 -15.14
N GLN A 160 -12.96 -1.03 -16.04
CA GLN A 160 -12.03 -0.76 -17.14
C GLN A 160 -10.78 -0.09 -16.58
N MET A 161 -9.65 -0.77 -16.66
CA MET A 161 -8.38 -0.20 -16.23
C MET A 161 -7.59 0.31 -17.43
N PRO A 162 -7.08 1.55 -17.37
CA PRO A 162 -6.09 1.99 -18.34
C PRO A 162 -4.83 1.15 -18.20
N ARG A 163 -4.15 0.91 -19.33
CA ARG A 163 -2.89 0.17 -19.39
C ARG A 163 -1.87 0.76 -18.41
N MET A 164 -1.11 -0.09 -17.75
CA MET A 164 -0.08 0.34 -16.79
C MET A 164 1.04 1.17 -17.44
N SER A 165 1.25 1.05 -18.75
CA SER A 165 2.22 1.84 -19.53
C SER A 165 1.52 2.96 -20.32
N SER A 166 1.74 4.22 -19.92
CA SER A 166 1.34 5.41 -20.69
C SER A 166 2.54 6.12 -21.35
N VAL A 167 3.76 5.73 -21.01
CA VAL A 167 4.98 6.46 -21.36
C VAL A 167 5.60 5.82 -22.60
N GLY A 168 4.90 5.93 -23.72
CA GLY A 168 5.42 5.41 -24.99
C GLY A 168 4.42 5.17 -26.10
N ALA A 169 3.11 5.18 -25.81
CA ALA A 169 2.06 4.91 -26.79
C ALA A 169 1.76 6.10 -27.74
N LYS A 170 2.79 6.83 -28.16
CA LYS A 170 2.78 7.70 -29.35
C LYS A 170 3.74 7.11 -30.39
N ARG A 171 3.52 5.86 -30.82
CA ARG A 171 4.22 5.33 -31.99
C ARG A 171 3.36 4.35 -32.79
N GLY A 172 2.82 4.88 -33.89
CA GLY A 172 2.40 4.12 -35.07
C GLY A 172 1.01 3.53 -35.03
N PHE A 173 0.50 3.25 -36.23
CA PHE A 173 -0.84 2.85 -36.66
C PHE A 173 -1.48 1.60 -35.99
N PHE A 174 -0.96 1.14 -34.85
CA PHE A 174 -1.58 0.06 -34.08
C PHE A 174 -2.73 0.61 -33.25
N THR A 175 -3.92 0.11 -33.55
CA THR A 175 -5.19 0.35 -32.87
C THR A 175 -4.96 0.41 -31.36
N LYS A 176 -5.29 1.54 -30.72
CA LYS A 176 -5.35 1.61 -29.25
C LYS A 176 -6.32 0.52 -28.82
N GLN A 177 -5.79 -0.56 -28.22
CA GLN A 177 -6.65 -1.60 -27.68
C GLN A 177 -7.51 -0.97 -26.58
N PRO A 178 -8.84 -1.22 -26.57
CA PRO A 178 -9.70 -0.65 -25.55
C PRO A 178 -9.25 -1.13 -24.16
N PRO A 179 -9.46 -0.32 -23.12
CA PRO A 179 -9.15 -0.72 -21.75
C PRO A 179 -9.88 -2.02 -21.43
N ALA A 180 -9.13 -3.03 -20.97
CA ALA A 180 -9.71 -4.30 -20.57
C ALA A 180 -10.44 -4.13 -19.23
N GLU A 181 -11.57 -4.82 -19.09
CA GLU A 181 -12.21 -5.00 -17.81
C GLU A 181 -11.33 -5.90 -16.94
N ARG A 182 -10.86 -5.37 -15.83
CA ARG A 182 -9.94 -6.05 -14.92
C ARG A 182 -10.44 -5.94 -13.49
N ARG A 183 -10.04 -6.92 -12.70
CA ARG A 183 -10.25 -6.92 -11.25
C ARG A 183 -9.09 -6.16 -10.61
N TYR A 184 -9.41 -5.24 -9.72
CA TYR A 184 -8.41 -4.43 -9.03
C TYR A 184 -8.80 -4.11 -7.60
N PHE A 185 -7.78 -3.91 -6.78
CA PHE A 185 -7.90 -3.42 -5.42
C PHE A 185 -7.92 -1.89 -5.43
N LYS A 186 -8.92 -1.30 -4.77
CA LYS A 186 -9.05 0.15 -4.66
C LYS A 186 -7.83 0.75 -3.95
N ARG A 187 -7.38 0.11 -2.86
CA ARG A 187 -6.09 0.41 -2.23
C ARG A 187 -5.35 -0.85 -1.79
N VAL A 188 -4.03 -0.81 -1.83
CA VAL A 188 -3.14 -1.87 -1.33
C VAL A 188 -2.08 -1.24 -0.44
N VAL A 189 -1.91 -1.78 0.75
CA VAL A 189 -0.80 -1.45 1.66
C VAL A 189 0.23 -2.57 1.59
N LEU A 190 1.49 -2.18 1.45
CA LEU A 190 2.66 -3.04 1.44
C LEU A 190 3.54 -2.68 2.63
N ALA A 191 3.90 -3.69 3.42
CA ALA A 191 5.01 -3.63 4.36
C ALA A 191 6.05 -4.66 3.95
N ALA A 192 7.28 -4.24 3.68
CA ALA A 192 8.35 -5.14 3.28
C ALA A 192 9.69 -4.72 3.88
N ARG A 193 10.49 -5.72 4.26
CA ARG A 193 11.88 -5.54 4.70
C ARG A 193 12.79 -6.36 3.80
N THR A 194 13.73 -5.70 3.13
CA THR A 194 14.79 -6.39 2.37
C THR A 194 15.97 -6.73 3.29
N LYS A 195 16.77 -7.74 2.93
CA LYS A 195 17.92 -8.20 3.71
C LYS A 195 18.98 -7.11 3.93
N ARG A 196 19.07 -6.14 3.02
CA ARG A 196 20.06 -5.05 3.04
C ARG A 196 19.44 -3.67 3.28
N GLY A 197 18.12 -3.57 3.32
CA GLY A 197 17.39 -2.31 3.42
C GLY A 197 16.78 -2.11 4.80
N HIS A 198 15.79 -1.23 4.88
CA HIS A 198 14.97 -0.96 6.06
C HIS A 198 13.51 -1.39 5.82
N LEU A 199 12.66 -1.36 6.85
CA LEU A 199 11.22 -1.53 6.69
C LEU A 199 10.66 -0.40 5.80
N VAL A 200 10.06 -0.79 4.68
CA VAL A 200 9.36 0.10 3.76
C VAL A 200 7.86 -0.11 3.90
N LEU A 201 7.14 0.95 4.23
CA LEU A 201 5.67 0.96 4.27
C LEU A 201 5.16 1.83 3.11
N LYS A 202 4.33 1.28 2.23
CA LYS A 202 3.76 2.02 1.08
C LYS A 202 2.30 1.69 0.85
N SER A 203 1.51 2.69 0.46
CA SER A 203 0.14 2.48 -0.02
C SER A 203 0.01 2.87 -1.49
N PHE A 204 -0.78 2.09 -2.21
CA PHE A 204 -1.04 2.23 -3.62
C PHE A 204 -2.53 2.28 -3.89
N LYS A 205 -2.96 3.07 -4.88
CA LYS A 205 -4.34 3.10 -5.39
C LYS A 205 -4.48 2.29 -6.67
N ASP A 206 -5.67 1.74 -6.88
CA ASP A 206 -6.11 1.11 -8.13
C ASP A 206 -5.12 0.05 -8.67
N THR A 207 -4.76 -0.91 -7.81
CA THR A 207 -3.77 -1.95 -8.13
C THR A 207 -4.47 -3.16 -8.75
N PRO A 208 -4.13 -3.59 -9.98
CA PRO A 208 -4.71 -4.78 -10.57
C PRO A 208 -4.26 -6.00 -9.79
N LEU A 209 -5.07 -7.06 -9.82
CA LEU A 209 -4.71 -8.29 -9.12
C LEU A 209 -3.46 -8.96 -9.66
N GLU A 210 -3.28 -8.93 -10.96
CA GLU A 210 -2.20 -9.61 -11.68
C GLU A 210 -0.88 -8.79 -11.69
N GLY A 211 -0.79 -7.73 -10.88
CA GLY A 211 0.31 -6.78 -10.91
C GLY A 211 0.85 -6.37 -9.55
N LEU A 212 0.57 -7.13 -8.48
CA LEU A 212 1.07 -6.83 -7.14
C LEU A 212 2.60 -6.87 -7.06
N GLU A 213 3.21 -7.69 -7.92
CA GLU A 213 4.65 -7.78 -8.06
C GLU A 213 5.31 -6.43 -8.35
N LEU A 214 4.65 -5.56 -9.10
CA LEU A 214 5.22 -4.28 -9.51
C LEU A 214 5.36 -3.31 -8.32
N LEU A 215 4.64 -3.54 -7.23
CA LEU A 215 4.64 -2.69 -6.04
C LEU A 215 5.86 -2.91 -5.14
N LEU A 216 6.59 -4.01 -5.34
CA LEU A 216 7.69 -4.40 -4.47
C LEU A 216 8.93 -3.50 -4.64
N PRO A 217 9.70 -3.21 -3.57
CA PRO A 217 10.86 -2.34 -3.63
C PRO A 217 12.01 -2.86 -4.50
N GLU A 218 12.32 -4.15 -4.42
CA GLU A 218 13.39 -4.80 -5.18
C GLU A 218 12.80 -5.78 -6.20
N LEU A 219 12.91 -5.42 -7.48
CA LEU A 219 12.38 -6.18 -8.60
C LEU A 219 13.42 -6.31 -9.71
N LYS A 220 13.44 -7.45 -10.38
CA LYS A 220 14.18 -7.63 -11.63
C LYS A 220 13.20 -7.53 -12.79
N VAL A 221 13.40 -6.54 -13.65
CA VAL A 221 12.64 -6.42 -14.91
C VAL A 221 12.96 -7.64 -15.78
N ARG A 222 11.94 -8.40 -16.14
CA ARG A 222 12.05 -9.55 -17.03
C ARG A 222 11.79 -9.07 -18.46
N THR A 223 12.72 -9.38 -19.35
CA THR A 223 12.50 -9.23 -20.79
C THR A 223 11.92 -10.54 -21.33
N PRO A 224 10.74 -10.52 -21.98
CA PRO A 224 10.18 -11.73 -22.56
C PRO A 224 11.12 -12.29 -23.64
N THR A 225 11.23 -13.62 -23.70
CA THR A 225 12.19 -14.32 -24.59
C THR A 225 11.95 -14.01 -26.06
N LEU A 226 10.69 -13.93 -26.49
CA LEU A 226 10.31 -13.55 -27.85
C LEU A 226 10.79 -12.13 -28.20
N GLN A 227 10.60 -11.18 -27.29
CA GLN A 227 11.05 -9.80 -27.51
C GLN A 227 12.58 -9.72 -27.54
N ARG A 228 13.27 -10.47 -26.65
CA ARG A 228 14.73 -10.57 -26.65
C ARG A 228 15.24 -11.19 -27.96
N ALA A 229 14.59 -12.22 -28.45
CA ALA A 229 14.91 -12.86 -29.73
C ALA A 229 14.68 -11.90 -30.91
N ALA A 230 13.57 -11.16 -30.93
CA ALA A 230 13.31 -10.14 -31.94
C ALA A 230 14.36 -9.01 -31.90
N LEU A 231 14.79 -8.60 -30.69
CA LEU A 231 15.85 -7.60 -30.54
C LEU A 231 17.20 -8.11 -31.06
N ASN A 232 17.54 -9.36 -30.77
CA ASN A 232 18.73 -10.01 -31.31
C ASN A 232 18.64 -10.14 -32.84
N LEU A 233 17.48 -10.53 -33.37
CA LEU A 233 17.26 -10.68 -34.82
C LEU A 233 17.44 -9.35 -35.54
N THR A 234 16.78 -8.28 -35.06
CA THR A 234 16.94 -6.94 -35.64
C THR A 234 18.39 -6.45 -35.56
N LEU A 235 19.10 -6.75 -34.48
CA LEU A 235 20.53 -6.45 -34.36
C LEU A 235 21.37 -7.20 -35.40
N VAL A 236 21.12 -8.51 -35.59
CA VAL A 236 21.83 -9.35 -36.57
C VAL A 236 21.54 -8.88 -38.00
N VAL A 237 20.27 -8.71 -38.37
CA VAL A 237 19.87 -8.31 -39.73
C VAL A 237 20.44 -6.93 -40.07
N SER A 238 20.30 -5.95 -39.17
CA SER A 238 20.88 -4.62 -39.38
C SER A 238 22.41 -4.61 -39.34
N GLY A 239 23.03 -5.50 -38.57
CA GLY A 239 24.47 -5.71 -38.56
C GLY A 239 24.98 -6.24 -39.91
N LEU A 240 24.31 -7.25 -40.46
CA LEU A 240 24.65 -7.84 -41.75
C LEU A 240 24.53 -6.83 -42.89
N VAL A 241 23.43 -6.07 -42.95
CA VAL A 241 23.23 -5.02 -43.97
C VAL A 241 24.34 -3.98 -43.90
N PHE A 242 24.72 -3.53 -42.70
CA PHE A 242 25.81 -2.58 -42.52
C PHE A 242 27.16 -3.18 -42.94
N PHE A 243 27.43 -4.44 -42.58
CA PHE A 243 28.67 -5.12 -42.93
C PHE A 243 28.81 -5.29 -44.45
N VAL A 244 27.75 -5.69 -45.14
CA VAL A 244 27.77 -5.82 -46.61
C VAL A 244 28.01 -4.46 -47.26
N ASN A 245 27.24 -3.43 -46.88
CA ASN A 245 27.34 -2.13 -47.54
C ASN A 245 28.68 -1.42 -47.25
N VAL A 246 29.09 -1.33 -45.99
CA VAL A 246 30.30 -0.59 -45.60
C VAL A 246 31.53 -1.46 -45.75
N GLY A 247 31.46 -2.74 -45.38
CA GLY A 247 32.58 -3.66 -45.48
C GLY A 247 33.01 -3.88 -46.93
N MET A 248 32.07 -4.03 -47.88
CA MET A 248 32.42 -4.19 -49.30
C MET A 248 33.16 -2.98 -49.86
N VAL A 249 32.75 -1.76 -49.50
CA VAL A 249 33.43 -0.51 -49.91
C VAL A 249 34.83 -0.43 -49.30
N VAL A 250 34.98 -0.75 -48.01
CA VAL A 250 36.27 -0.70 -47.31
C VAL A 250 37.26 -1.75 -47.82
N LEU A 251 36.79 -2.96 -48.14
CA LEU A 251 37.60 -4.02 -48.74
C LEU A 251 38.08 -3.65 -50.15
N SER A 252 37.19 -3.05 -50.95
CA SER A 252 37.47 -2.78 -52.37
C SER A 252 38.36 -1.54 -52.55
N ASP A 253 38.09 -0.45 -51.83
CA ASP A 253 38.74 0.84 -52.07
C ASP A 253 39.92 1.10 -51.12
N LEU A 254 39.83 0.66 -49.86
CA LEU A 254 40.81 1.00 -48.81
C LEU A 254 41.85 -0.10 -48.56
N LYS A 255 41.72 -1.29 -49.19
CA LYS A 255 42.62 -2.45 -49.03
C LYS A 255 42.97 -2.77 -47.56
N VAL A 256 42.01 -2.55 -46.66
CA VAL A 256 42.21 -2.78 -45.22
C VAL A 256 42.26 -4.29 -44.95
N ALA A 257 43.14 -4.71 -44.03
CA ALA A 257 43.20 -6.09 -43.60
C ALA A 257 41.85 -6.57 -43.04
N THR A 258 41.40 -7.76 -43.48
CA THR A 258 40.11 -8.34 -43.09
C THR A 258 39.97 -8.52 -41.58
N SER A 259 41.06 -8.85 -40.89
CA SER A 259 41.11 -8.97 -39.44
C SER A 259 40.82 -7.64 -38.72
N LEU A 260 41.36 -6.53 -39.22
CA LEU A 260 41.12 -5.20 -38.67
C LEU A 260 39.68 -4.75 -38.92
N LEU A 261 39.13 -5.02 -40.11
CA LEU A 261 37.74 -4.73 -40.44
C LEU A 261 36.77 -5.49 -39.51
N LEU A 262 37.01 -6.78 -39.28
CA LEU A 262 36.19 -7.60 -38.38
C LEU A 262 36.29 -7.12 -36.93
N LEU A 263 37.47 -6.70 -36.48
CA LEU A 263 37.66 -6.12 -35.14
C LEU A 263 36.86 -4.83 -34.97
N LEU A 264 36.97 -3.90 -35.92
CA LEU A 264 36.23 -2.63 -35.90
C LEU A 264 34.71 -2.86 -35.97
N PHE A 265 34.28 -3.81 -36.79
CA PHE A 265 32.89 -4.21 -36.87
C PHE A 265 32.37 -4.81 -35.56
N ALA A 266 33.15 -5.67 -34.90
CA ALA A 266 32.79 -6.24 -33.60
C ALA A 266 32.65 -5.16 -32.52
N ILE A 267 33.58 -4.19 -32.47
CA ILE A 267 33.52 -3.04 -31.56
C ILE A 267 32.27 -2.21 -31.83
N PHE A 268 32.00 -1.87 -33.10
CA PHE A 268 30.82 -1.12 -33.50
C PHE A 268 29.51 -1.84 -33.13
N MET A 269 29.43 -3.15 -33.39
CA MET A 269 28.28 -3.98 -33.04
C MET A 269 28.09 -4.07 -31.53
N GLY A 270 29.18 -4.17 -30.75
CA GLY A 270 29.14 -4.11 -29.29
C GLY A 270 28.56 -2.80 -28.76
N LEU A 271 28.99 -1.66 -29.32
CA LEU A 271 28.46 -0.34 -28.97
C LEU A 271 26.98 -0.20 -29.35
N ARG A 272 26.58 -0.66 -30.55
CA ARG A 272 25.18 -0.63 -30.99
C ARG A 272 24.28 -1.53 -30.14
N ALA A 273 24.75 -2.74 -29.80
CA ALA A 273 24.04 -3.64 -28.90
C ALA A 273 23.81 -2.97 -27.55
N SER A 274 24.88 -2.43 -26.95
CA SER A 274 24.80 -1.71 -25.67
C SER A 274 23.79 -0.57 -25.71
N LYS A 275 23.79 0.26 -26.78
CA LYS A 275 22.81 1.34 -26.96
C LYS A 275 21.37 0.84 -27.11
N MET A 276 21.11 -0.17 -27.94
CA MET A 276 19.75 -0.69 -28.15
C MET A 276 19.18 -1.37 -26.90
N PHE A 277 19.96 -2.23 -26.23
CA PHE A 277 19.53 -2.88 -24.99
C PHE A 277 19.42 -1.87 -23.84
N GLY A 278 20.34 -0.93 -23.74
CA GLY A 278 20.32 0.14 -22.74
C GLY A 278 19.08 1.03 -22.86
N GLN A 279 18.75 1.48 -24.08
CA GLN A 279 17.58 2.31 -24.34
C GLN A 279 16.26 1.59 -24.01
N ARG A 280 16.16 0.29 -24.31
CA ARG A 280 14.97 -0.51 -23.96
C ARG A 280 14.82 -0.64 -22.45
N ARG A 281 15.91 -0.92 -21.74
CA ARG A 281 15.92 -1.02 -20.28
C ARG A 281 15.54 0.32 -19.63
N SER A 282 16.03 1.45 -20.16
CA SER A 282 15.71 2.77 -19.60
C SER A 282 14.24 3.14 -19.80
N VAL A 283 13.63 2.80 -20.94
CA VAL A 283 12.19 3.01 -21.17
C VAL A 283 11.34 2.17 -20.22
N GLN A 284 11.65 0.88 -20.06
CA GLN A 284 10.94 0.01 -19.12
C GLN A 284 11.07 0.49 -17.67
N ALA A 285 12.27 0.93 -17.27
CA ALA A 285 12.49 1.50 -15.94
C ALA A 285 11.69 2.79 -15.73
N LEU A 286 11.61 3.66 -16.76
CA LEU A 286 10.85 4.90 -16.72
C LEU A 286 9.33 4.64 -16.65
N GLU A 287 8.82 3.66 -17.39
CA GLU A 287 7.41 3.25 -17.33
C GLU A 287 7.04 2.73 -15.94
N LEU A 288 7.87 1.86 -15.37
CA LEU A 288 7.66 1.33 -14.02
C LEU A 288 7.70 2.47 -12.98
N ALA A 289 8.66 3.39 -13.09
CA ALA A 289 8.78 4.53 -12.19
C ALA A 289 7.55 5.45 -12.27
N HIS A 290 7.07 5.77 -13.48
CA HIS A 290 5.85 6.57 -13.65
C HIS A 290 4.62 5.86 -13.08
N MET A 291 4.48 4.55 -13.32
CA MET A 291 3.38 3.76 -12.77
C MET A 291 3.37 3.82 -11.23
N LEU A 292 4.53 3.57 -10.61
CA LEU A 292 4.67 3.64 -9.15
C LEU A 292 4.41 5.04 -8.61
N TYR A 293 4.90 6.08 -9.29
CA TYR A 293 4.71 7.46 -8.87
C TYR A 293 3.23 7.86 -8.86
N PHE A 294 2.48 7.60 -9.94
CA PHE A 294 1.08 8.02 -10.02
C PHE A 294 0.13 7.17 -9.17
N ARG A 295 0.56 5.96 -8.79
CA ARG A 295 -0.25 5.04 -7.99
C ARG A 295 0.12 5.05 -6.51
N SER A 296 1.33 5.45 -6.13
CA SER A 296 1.66 5.63 -4.72
C SER A 296 0.80 6.74 -4.13
N THR A 297 0.19 6.47 -2.97
CA THR A 297 -0.64 7.45 -2.26
C THR A 297 0.07 8.05 -1.06
N SER A 298 0.89 7.26 -0.38
CA SER A 298 1.57 7.67 0.86
C SER A 298 2.68 6.69 1.20
N ASN A 299 3.75 7.19 1.82
CA ASN A 299 4.91 6.39 2.23
C ASN A 299 5.15 6.50 3.74
N ASN A 300 5.63 5.43 4.37
CA ASN A 300 6.19 5.43 5.73
C ASN A 300 5.28 6.13 6.76
N SER A 301 5.74 7.19 7.42
CA SER A 301 4.97 7.90 8.47
C SER A 301 3.68 8.54 7.95
N GLU A 302 3.66 9.00 6.70
CA GLU A 302 2.47 9.55 6.03
C GLU A 302 1.41 8.46 5.84
N LEU A 303 1.83 7.23 5.56
CA LEU A 303 0.90 6.10 5.49
C LEU A 303 0.25 5.85 6.86
N LEU A 304 1.03 5.87 7.94
CA LEU A 304 0.50 5.66 9.28
C LEU A 304 -0.55 6.72 9.66
N SER A 305 -0.29 7.99 9.33
CA SER A 305 -1.25 9.08 9.58
C SER A 305 -2.49 8.98 8.68
N ALA A 306 -2.33 8.63 7.41
CA ALA A 306 -3.44 8.42 6.49
C ALA A 306 -4.33 7.24 6.90
N LEU A 307 -3.73 6.15 7.38
CA LEU A 307 -4.46 5.00 7.90
C LEU A 307 -5.21 5.35 9.19
N ALA A 308 -4.57 6.08 10.12
CA ALA A 308 -5.20 6.53 11.36
C ALA A 308 -6.41 7.45 11.10
N LEU A 309 -6.27 8.39 10.14
CA LEU A 309 -7.37 9.27 9.73
C LEU A 309 -8.54 8.47 9.14
N ARG A 310 -8.23 7.57 8.19
CA ARG A 310 -9.25 6.71 7.57
C ARG A 310 -9.97 5.88 8.63
N ALA A 311 -9.22 5.24 9.51
CA ALA A 311 -9.71 4.47 10.62
C ALA A 311 -10.70 5.26 11.51
N GLN A 312 -10.44 6.54 11.74
CA GLN A 312 -11.34 7.43 12.48
C GLN A 312 -12.63 7.75 11.69
N ASP A 313 -12.50 8.08 10.40
CA ASP A 313 -13.66 8.39 9.56
C ASP A 313 -14.63 7.21 9.51
N GLU A 314 -14.09 6.00 9.44
CA GLU A 314 -14.87 4.77 9.45
C GLU A 314 -15.55 4.52 10.80
N HIS A 315 -14.83 4.69 11.91
CA HIS A 315 -15.40 4.63 13.26
C HIS A 315 -16.57 5.62 13.42
N ALA A 316 -16.40 6.87 13.00
CA ALA A 316 -17.44 7.88 13.11
C ALA A 316 -18.72 7.47 12.37
N LYS A 317 -18.60 6.93 11.14
CA LYS A 317 -19.75 6.46 10.36
C LYS A 317 -20.48 5.33 11.09
N GLU A 318 -19.77 4.36 11.63
CA GLU A 318 -20.40 3.20 12.26
C GLU A 318 -21.04 3.54 13.60
N ALA A 319 -20.41 4.41 14.40
CA ALA A 319 -21.02 4.94 15.61
C ALA A 319 -22.31 5.72 15.29
N LEU A 320 -22.30 6.57 14.25
CA LEU A 320 -23.49 7.32 13.83
C LEU A 320 -24.61 6.41 13.32
N LEU A 321 -24.29 5.40 12.50
CA LEU A 321 -25.25 4.41 12.04
C LEU A 321 -25.82 3.61 13.21
N ALA A 322 -24.97 3.12 14.11
CA ALA A 322 -25.43 2.41 15.29
C ALA A 322 -26.35 3.29 16.15
N HIS A 323 -25.98 4.55 16.43
CA HIS A 323 -26.78 5.44 17.26
C HIS A 323 -28.15 5.71 16.63
N SER A 324 -28.16 6.06 15.34
CA SER A 324 -29.38 6.43 14.62
C SER A 324 -30.37 5.28 14.49
N PHE A 325 -29.91 4.05 14.23
CA PHE A 325 -30.78 2.88 14.11
C PHE A 325 -31.26 2.40 15.48
N LEU A 326 -30.41 2.41 16.51
CA LEU A 326 -30.84 2.09 17.87
C LEU A 326 -31.89 3.08 18.40
N ALA A 327 -31.79 4.36 18.06
CA ALA A 327 -32.77 5.38 18.44
C ALA A 327 -34.15 5.18 17.76
N ARG A 328 -34.19 4.52 16.61
CA ARG A 328 -35.42 4.19 15.86
C ARG A 328 -36.03 2.85 16.25
N ARG A 329 -35.37 2.11 17.15
CA ARG A 329 -35.81 0.78 17.56
C ARG A 329 -37.16 0.88 18.28
N PRO A 330 -38.17 0.07 17.91
CA PRO A 330 -39.44 0.05 18.64
C PRO A 330 -39.20 -0.38 20.09
N GLY A 331 -39.57 0.48 21.04
CA GLY A 331 -39.36 0.26 22.47
C GLY A 331 -40.19 -0.92 22.96
N GLY A 332 -39.54 -1.94 23.54
CA GLY A 332 -40.26 -3.06 24.17
C GLY A 332 -39.50 -4.38 24.30
N ALA A 333 -38.38 -4.58 23.59
CA ALA A 333 -37.64 -5.84 23.64
C ALA A 333 -36.24 -5.65 24.22
N HIS A 334 -36.00 -6.22 25.41
CA HIS A 334 -34.67 -6.40 25.96
C HIS A 334 -33.97 -7.53 25.23
N PHE A 335 -33.22 -7.19 24.19
CA PHE A 335 -32.37 -8.14 23.49
C PHE A 335 -31.02 -8.27 24.19
N SER A 336 -30.42 -9.45 24.08
CA SER A 336 -29.02 -9.62 24.41
C SER A 336 -28.14 -8.70 23.54
N PRO A 337 -26.90 -8.39 23.97
CA PRO A 337 -25.96 -7.61 23.16
C PRO A 337 -25.70 -8.25 21.79
N GLU A 338 -25.70 -9.58 21.71
CA GLU A 338 -25.45 -10.34 20.48
C GLU A 338 -26.62 -10.21 19.50
N GLU A 339 -27.86 -10.39 19.95
CA GLU A 339 -29.06 -10.20 19.11
C GLU A 339 -29.20 -8.75 18.65
N THR A 340 -28.85 -7.79 19.51
CA THR A 340 -28.83 -6.37 19.13
C THR A 340 -27.79 -6.11 18.04
N SER A 341 -26.65 -6.79 18.11
CA SER A 341 -25.61 -6.66 17.10
C SER A 341 -26.02 -7.22 15.74
N GLN A 342 -26.66 -8.39 15.73
CA GLN A 342 -27.14 -9.04 14.50
C GLN A 342 -28.30 -8.25 13.87
N TRP A 343 -29.25 -7.80 14.69
CA TRP A 343 -30.33 -6.93 14.23
C TRP A 343 -29.80 -5.64 13.61
N LEU A 344 -28.89 -4.95 14.32
CA LEU A 344 -28.30 -3.71 13.83
C LEU A 344 -27.57 -3.95 12.50
N GLN A 345 -26.86 -5.06 12.38
CA GLN A 345 -26.18 -5.41 11.14
C GLN A 345 -27.15 -5.58 9.98
N LEU A 346 -28.20 -6.39 10.14
CA LEU A 346 -29.16 -6.64 9.07
C LEU A 346 -29.91 -5.36 8.65
N GLU A 347 -30.34 -4.54 9.60
CA GLU A 347 -31.04 -3.28 9.31
C GLU A 347 -30.15 -2.27 8.59
N VAL A 348 -28.90 -2.12 9.02
CA VAL A 348 -27.96 -1.18 8.38
C VAL A 348 -27.55 -1.68 6.99
N GLU A 349 -27.26 -2.97 6.83
CA GLU A 349 -26.91 -3.56 5.52
C GLU A 349 -28.07 -3.44 4.53
N SER A 350 -29.31 -3.74 4.96
CA SER A 350 -30.49 -3.62 4.10
C SER A 350 -30.79 -2.17 3.71
N TRP A 351 -30.64 -1.23 4.65
CA TRP A 351 -30.78 0.20 4.36
C TRP A 351 -29.69 0.70 3.41
N LEU A 352 -28.43 0.31 3.61
CA LEU A 352 -27.33 0.67 2.71
C LEU A 352 -27.56 0.15 1.30
N LEU A 353 -28.04 -1.10 1.17
CA LEU A 353 -28.40 -1.67 -0.12
C LEU A 353 -29.53 -0.89 -0.79
N ALA A 354 -30.58 -0.54 -0.03
CA ALA A 354 -31.73 0.20 -0.55
C ALA A 354 -31.37 1.63 -1.01
N GLN A 355 -30.47 2.32 -0.28
CA GLN A 355 -30.09 3.70 -0.59
C GLN A 355 -29.00 3.81 -1.65
N SER A 356 -28.00 2.93 -1.60
CA SER A 356 -26.79 3.03 -2.44
C SER A 356 -26.76 2.03 -3.59
N GLY A 357 -27.64 1.02 -3.58
CA GLY A 357 -27.57 -0.11 -4.52
C GLY A 357 -26.35 -1.01 -4.32
N CYS A 358 -25.55 -0.77 -3.28
CA CYS A 358 -24.30 -1.49 -3.02
C CYS A 358 -24.46 -2.47 -1.86
N ASP A 359 -24.00 -3.71 -2.06
CA ASP A 359 -23.91 -4.73 -1.03
C ASP A 359 -22.66 -4.48 -0.16
N VAL A 360 -22.88 -3.81 0.97
CA VAL A 360 -21.84 -3.41 1.94
C VAL A 360 -21.96 -4.28 3.18
N ALA A 361 -20.85 -4.84 3.65
CA ALA A 361 -20.82 -5.60 4.90
C ALA A 361 -20.64 -4.64 6.08
N PHE A 362 -21.61 -4.63 6.99
CA PHE A 362 -21.55 -3.88 8.24
C PHE A 362 -21.24 -4.85 9.39
N ASN A 363 -20.63 -4.37 10.47
CA ASN A 363 -20.40 -5.22 11.64
C ASN A 363 -21.08 -4.60 12.86
N GLY A 364 -22.22 -5.18 13.24
CA GLY A 364 -23.02 -4.65 14.33
C GLY A 364 -22.35 -4.74 15.68
N SER A 365 -21.62 -5.81 15.99
CA SER A 365 -21.02 -6.00 17.34
C SER A 365 -19.97 -4.95 17.61
N ARG A 366 -19.24 -4.65 16.55
CA ARG A 366 -18.16 -3.70 16.48
C ARG A 366 -18.68 -2.26 16.58
N ALA A 367 -19.75 -1.93 15.86
CA ALA A 367 -20.40 -0.61 15.95
C ALA A 367 -21.05 -0.37 17.34
N LEU A 368 -21.57 -1.43 17.98
CA LEU A 368 -22.04 -1.35 19.37
C LEU A 368 -20.89 -1.08 20.35
N ALA A 369 -19.75 -1.76 20.18
CA ALA A 369 -18.57 -1.51 21.01
C ALA A 369 -18.08 -0.05 20.90
N HIS A 370 -18.17 0.55 19.70
CA HIS A 370 -17.89 1.96 19.51
C HIS A 370 -18.82 2.89 20.26
N LEU A 371 -20.13 2.64 20.18
CA LEU A 371 -21.09 3.40 20.97
C LEU A 371 -20.81 3.27 22.46
N GLN A 372 -20.60 2.05 22.96
CA GLN A 372 -20.27 1.82 24.37
C GLN A 372 -19.00 2.51 24.82
N ALA A 373 -18.02 2.73 23.93
CA ALA A 373 -16.83 3.49 24.24
C ALA A 373 -17.08 5.02 24.30
N LEU A 374 -18.12 5.52 23.62
CA LEU A 374 -18.51 6.93 23.60
C LEU A 374 -19.50 7.31 24.72
N THR A 375 -20.34 6.39 25.17
CA THR A 375 -21.32 6.64 26.25
C THR A 375 -20.72 7.06 27.61
N PRO A 376 -19.51 6.61 28.03
CA PRO A 376 -18.91 7.02 29.31
C PRO A 376 -18.56 8.51 29.38
N SER A 377 -18.37 9.18 28.23
CA SER A 377 -17.99 10.60 28.16
C SER A 377 -19.17 11.54 27.92
N THR A 378 -20.36 11.01 27.61
CA THR A 378 -21.55 11.85 27.32
C THR A 378 -22.19 12.45 28.60
N GLY A 379 -21.78 12.00 29.79
CA GLY A 379 -22.31 12.48 31.08
C GLY A 379 -21.38 13.40 31.90
N LEU A 380 -20.13 13.62 31.48
CA LEU A 380 -19.18 14.51 32.15
C LEU A 380 -18.32 15.22 31.12
N TYR A 381 -18.90 16.18 30.41
CA TYR A 381 -18.12 17.18 29.69
C TYR A 381 -18.49 18.58 30.18
N PRO A 382 -17.51 19.42 30.59
CA PRO A 382 -16.07 19.13 30.61
C PRO A 382 -15.66 18.23 31.79
N PRO A 383 -14.57 17.43 31.65
CA PRO A 383 -14.05 16.64 32.75
C PRO A 383 -13.55 17.55 33.90
N PRO A 384 -13.64 17.11 35.17
CA PRO A 384 -13.20 17.90 36.31
C PRO A 384 -11.68 18.13 36.21
N GLY A 385 -11.28 19.34 35.84
CA GLY A 385 -9.88 19.71 35.61
C GLY A 385 -9.62 20.47 34.31
N PHE A 386 -10.59 20.60 33.40
CA PHE A 386 -10.46 21.50 32.26
C PHE A 386 -10.46 22.97 32.74
N PRO A 387 -9.50 23.80 32.32
CA PRO A 387 -9.56 25.23 32.61
C PRO A 387 -10.84 25.78 31.96
N LYS A 388 -11.71 26.39 32.77
CA LYS A 388 -12.87 27.12 32.28
C LYS A 388 -12.32 28.24 31.40
N LEU A 389 -12.44 28.10 30.08
CA LEU A 389 -12.22 29.21 29.17
C LEU A 389 -13.28 30.24 29.53
N TYR A 390 -12.86 31.31 30.22
CA TYR A 390 -13.70 32.48 30.39
C TYR A 390 -14.10 32.95 28.98
N PRO A 391 -15.38 33.21 28.71
CA PRO A 391 -15.76 33.92 27.50
C PRO A 391 -14.96 35.21 27.50
N LEU A 392 -14.11 35.40 26.48
CA LEU A 392 -13.48 36.68 26.22
C LEU A 392 -14.64 37.69 26.14
N ALA A 393 -14.69 38.59 27.13
CA ALA A 393 -15.58 39.74 27.07
C ALA A 393 -15.34 40.44 25.72
N PRO A 394 -16.39 40.96 25.05
CA PRO A 394 -16.19 41.75 23.84
C PRO A 394 -15.36 42.97 24.23
N GLY A 395 -14.05 42.86 23.97
CA GLY A 395 -13.10 43.94 24.15
C GLY A 395 -13.51 45.06 23.21
N THR A 396 -13.73 46.23 23.81
CA THR A 396 -13.86 47.53 23.18
C THR A 396 -12.83 47.63 22.05
N ALA A 397 -13.30 47.62 20.80
CA ALA A 397 -12.50 48.06 19.68
C ALA A 397 -12.30 49.56 19.85
N GLU A 398 -11.19 49.97 20.47
CA GLU A 398 -10.71 51.35 20.38
C GLU A 398 -10.31 51.61 18.92
N PHE A 399 -11.22 52.28 18.20
CA PHE A 399 -10.88 52.94 16.94
C PHE A 399 -9.87 54.06 17.23
N PRO A 400 -8.73 54.13 16.51
CA PRO A 400 -7.81 55.25 16.66
C PRO A 400 -8.51 56.55 16.23
N GLN A 401 -8.70 57.48 17.18
CA GLN A 401 -9.20 58.82 16.90
C GLN A 401 -8.16 59.62 16.10
N ALA A 402 -8.63 60.36 15.09
CA ALA A 402 -7.84 61.26 14.26
C ALA A 402 -7.25 62.43 15.09
N PRO A 403 -6.07 62.97 14.72
CA PRO A 403 -5.41 64.03 15.47
C PRO A 403 -6.20 65.35 15.44
N PRO A 404 -6.22 66.13 16.53
CA PRO A 404 -7.00 67.35 16.63
C PRO A 404 -6.45 68.46 15.72
N SER A 405 -7.36 69.11 14.99
CA SER A 405 -7.15 70.34 14.25
C SER A 405 -6.77 71.48 15.20
N GLY A 406 -5.60 72.08 14.97
CA GLY A 406 -5.19 73.30 15.65
C GLY A 406 -6.04 74.49 15.20
N SER A 407 -6.59 75.20 16.19
CA SER A 407 -7.03 76.59 16.08
C SER A 407 -6.95 77.19 17.47
N ASP A 408 -5.84 77.87 17.76
CA ASP A 408 -5.82 78.94 18.76
C ASP A 408 -6.21 80.26 18.05
N PRO A 409 -6.87 81.19 18.76
CA PRO A 409 -7.31 82.48 18.22
C PRO A 409 -6.18 83.45 17.87
#